data_AF-A0A1X2ESB2-F1
#
_entry.id   AF-A0A1X2ESB2-F1
#
_cell.length_a   1.000
_cell.length_b   1.000
_cell.length_c   1.000
_cell.angle_alpha   90.00
_cell.angle_beta   90.00
_cell.angle_gamma   90.00
#
_symmetry.space_group_name_H-M   'P 1'
#
loop_
_entity.id
_entity.type
_entity.pdbx_description
1 polymer ?
#
loop_
_entity_poly.entity_id
_entity_poly.type
_entity_poly.pdbx_seq_one_letter_code
_entity_poly.pdbx_strand_id
1 'polypeptide(L)'
;MALNYGVLRARPDRFVREDDDSTPHLQIRAIDDSGQPWRVAVNVQSNDGSEVVFWVVDPLVGHPVLGGLSGLASGFTVRPATSTASLDYVKAPMFDFTLGRALPPSGNANADDLQDLLVLYLNQCKAATGELYAFGAKFDRNLKKPIDAEFGNTDGLHGIHDIHMNQGNVGAHAGDNGAFHDGGLLLAFPDRIVGLFLAFQTQRVPTDAVGAAAPGAQPLSRLITGQPGVPTPAAAAPAYLERALINPAGADPGAESIVIGNVATTATSLHGWRIVDRNGRETKLDVTLSGGTSAVVVLDGTGVQLGNSGGNLLLVDDQGNLVDSVTYSAADAASVDRYVRFQR
;
A
#
# COMPACT_ATOMS: atom_id res chain seq x y z
N MET A 1 4.95 -9.08 -28.87
CA MET A 1 6.16 -9.71 -28.27
C MET A 1 5.67 -10.51 -27.07
N ALA A 2 6.35 -11.60 -26.71
CA ALA A 2 6.03 -12.31 -25.46
C ALA A 2 6.34 -11.39 -24.27
N LEU A 3 5.46 -11.37 -23.26
CA LEU A 3 5.63 -10.60 -22.04
C LEU A 3 6.95 -10.99 -21.36
N ASN A 4 7.83 -10.03 -21.11
CA ASN A 4 9.09 -10.30 -20.40
C ASN A 4 8.88 -10.15 -18.89
N TYR A 5 8.19 -11.13 -18.30
CA TYR A 5 7.82 -11.12 -16.89
C TYR A 5 9.01 -11.44 -15.99
N GLY A 6 9.12 -10.72 -14.88
CA GLY A 6 10.14 -10.99 -13.89
C GLY A 6 10.03 -10.13 -12.64
N VAL A 7 11.16 -10.03 -11.94
CA VAL A 7 11.29 -9.25 -10.71
C VAL A 7 12.55 -8.39 -10.78
N LEU A 8 12.41 -7.12 -10.41
CA LEU A 8 13.51 -6.20 -10.17
C LEU A 8 13.84 -6.18 -8.68
N ARG A 9 15.08 -6.53 -8.30
CA ARG A 9 15.63 -6.32 -6.96
C ARG A 9 16.54 -5.10 -6.95
N ALA A 10 16.14 -4.04 -6.24
CA ALA A 10 16.87 -2.78 -6.17
C ALA A 10 16.55 -2.03 -4.86
N ARG A 11 17.18 -0.87 -4.61
CA ARG A 11 16.80 0.01 -3.49
C ARG A 11 15.94 1.16 -4.00
N PRO A 12 14.81 1.48 -3.33
CA PRO A 12 14.01 2.65 -3.70
C PRO A 12 14.81 3.94 -3.41
N ASP A 13 14.79 4.88 -4.35
CA ASP A 13 15.58 6.11 -4.23
C ASP A 13 14.73 7.37 -4.39
N ARG A 14 13.94 7.49 -5.45
CA ARG A 14 13.12 8.68 -5.72
C ARG A 14 11.77 8.27 -6.28
N PHE A 15 10.76 9.12 -6.13
CA PHE A 15 9.43 8.91 -6.70
C PHE A 15 8.87 10.24 -7.22
N VAL A 16 8.05 10.16 -8.26
CA VAL A 16 7.35 11.28 -8.91
C VAL A 16 5.92 10.84 -9.21
N ARG A 17 4.96 11.69 -8.85
CA ARG A 17 3.53 11.49 -9.12
C ARG A 17 3.19 12.07 -10.49
N GLU A 18 2.42 11.35 -11.30
CA GLU A 18 1.89 11.82 -12.59
C GLU A 18 0.40 12.24 -12.44
N ASP A 19 0.08 13.15 -11.50
CA ASP A 19 -1.31 13.47 -11.11
C ASP A 19 -2.18 14.06 -12.24
N ASP A 20 -1.58 14.66 -13.28
CA ASP A 20 -2.27 15.30 -14.41
C ASP A 20 -2.30 14.43 -15.70
N ASP A 21 -1.81 13.19 -15.66
CA ASP A 21 -1.80 12.31 -16.84
C ASP A 21 -3.13 11.57 -17.02
N SER A 22 -3.48 11.26 -18.27
CA SER A 22 -4.63 10.43 -18.65
C SER A 22 -4.52 8.97 -18.20
N THR A 23 -3.30 8.51 -17.91
CA THR A 23 -3.00 7.24 -17.27
C THR A 23 -1.94 7.49 -16.20
N PRO A 24 -2.32 8.00 -15.03
CA PRO A 24 -1.38 8.37 -13.99
C PRO A 24 -0.66 7.13 -13.46
N HIS A 25 0.64 7.29 -13.23
CA HIS A 25 1.46 6.32 -12.52
C HIS A 25 2.19 7.00 -11.37
N LEU A 26 2.47 6.21 -10.32
CA LEU A 26 3.59 6.54 -9.46
C LEU A 26 4.88 6.04 -10.14
N GLN A 27 5.74 6.98 -10.51
CA GLN A 27 7.02 6.69 -11.14
C GLN A 27 8.08 6.58 -10.05
N ILE A 28 8.64 5.39 -9.85
CA ILE A 28 9.67 5.14 -8.83
C ILE A 28 11.01 4.93 -9.51
N ARG A 29 12.03 5.67 -9.07
CA ARG A 29 13.43 5.38 -9.35
C ARG A 29 13.94 4.41 -8.29
N ALA A 30 14.42 3.27 -8.74
CA ALA A 30 15.15 2.32 -7.91
C ALA A 30 16.59 2.15 -8.43
N ILE A 31 17.55 1.97 -7.54
CA ILE A 31 18.97 1.83 -7.88
C ILE A 31 19.43 0.41 -7.54
N ASP A 32 19.97 -0.30 -8.53
CA ASP A 32 20.56 -1.62 -8.28
C ASP A 32 21.97 -1.51 -7.69
N ASP A 33 22.57 -2.63 -7.28
CA ASP A 33 23.89 -2.66 -6.63
C ASP A 33 25.04 -2.15 -7.52
N SER A 34 24.84 -2.04 -8.83
CA SER A 34 25.82 -1.45 -9.76
C SER A 34 25.71 0.06 -9.87
N GLY A 35 24.69 0.67 -9.26
CA GLY A 35 24.36 2.08 -9.41
C GLY A 35 23.47 2.39 -10.62
N GLN A 36 22.99 1.36 -11.35
CA GLN A 36 22.12 1.55 -12.50
C GLN A 36 20.72 1.97 -12.03
N PRO A 37 20.18 3.11 -12.51
CA PRO A 37 18.81 3.50 -12.22
C PRO A 37 17.81 2.71 -13.07
N TRP A 38 16.72 2.30 -12.40
CA TRP A 38 15.57 1.64 -12.98
C TRP A 38 14.31 2.46 -12.74
N ARG A 39 13.42 2.51 -13.74
CA ARG A 39 12.07 3.08 -13.61
C ARG A 39 11.06 1.97 -13.32
N VAL A 40 10.38 2.04 -12.19
CA VAL A 40 9.22 1.20 -11.86
C VAL A 40 7.98 2.08 -12.01
N ALA A 41 7.14 1.76 -12.99
CA ALA A 41 5.89 2.48 -13.24
C ALA A 41 4.73 1.72 -12.60
N VAL A 42 4.17 2.26 -11.52
CA VAL A 42 3.03 1.64 -10.81
C VAL A 42 1.74 2.30 -11.26
N ASN A 43 0.82 1.52 -11.81
CA ASN A 43 -0.46 2.05 -12.29
C ASN A 43 -1.32 2.48 -11.09
N VAL A 44 -1.80 3.73 -11.11
CA VAL A 44 -2.65 4.25 -10.03
C VAL A 44 -4.06 4.62 -10.49
N GLN A 45 -4.31 4.60 -11.80
CA GLN A 45 -5.64 4.67 -12.39
C GLN A 45 -5.67 3.95 -13.75
N SER A 46 -6.84 3.42 -14.11
CA SER A 46 -7.09 2.91 -15.46
C SER A 46 -7.41 4.05 -16.44
N ASN A 47 -7.21 3.80 -17.75
CA ASN A 47 -7.53 4.73 -18.82
C ASN A 47 -9.03 5.03 -18.97
N ASP A 48 -9.90 4.18 -18.42
CA ASP A 48 -11.35 4.39 -18.33
C ASP A 48 -11.78 5.13 -17.05
N GLY A 49 -10.81 5.61 -16.26
CA GLY A 49 -11.02 6.32 -15.01
C GLY A 49 -11.28 5.41 -13.80
N SER A 50 -11.28 4.08 -13.99
CA SER A 50 -11.51 3.14 -12.88
C SER A 50 -10.45 3.30 -11.80
N GLU A 51 -10.92 3.37 -10.56
CA GLU A 51 -10.09 3.37 -9.37
C GLU A 51 -9.38 2.02 -9.18
N VAL A 52 -8.26 2.09 -8.47
CA VAL A 52 -7.46 0.93 -8.09
C VAL A 52 -7.87 0.50 -6.68
N VAL A 53 -7.98 -0.81 -6.50
CA VAL A 53 -8.10 -1.47 -5.21
C VAL A 53 -6.70 -1.81 -4.72
N PHE A 54 -6.43 -1.47 -3.46
CA PHE A 54 -5.13 -1.61 -2.84
C PHE A 54 -5.19 -2.57 -1.65
N TRP A 55 -4.19 -3.44 -1.55
CA TRP A 55 -3.98 -4.32 -0.41
C TRP A 55 -2.55 -4.14 0.11
N VAL A 56 -2.45 -4.07 1.44
CA VAL A 56 -1.19 -4.12 2.16
C VAL A 56 -1.20 -5.37 3.01
N VAL A 57 -0.16 -6.20 2.87
CA VAL A 57 0.08 -7.37 3.72
C VAL A 57 1.37 -7.15 4.49
N ASP A 58 1.26 -6.84 5.77
CA ASP A 58 2.38 -6.55 6.65
C ASP A 58 2.23 -7.28 8.01
N PRO A 59 3.09 -8.26 8.36
CA PRO A 59 4.11 -8.85 7.52
C PRO A 59 3.52 -9.86 6.53
N LEU A 60 4.06 -9.90 5.32
CA LEU A 60 3.82 -10.98 4.36
C LEU A 60 4.69 -12.18 4.75
N VAL A 61 4.04 -13.27 5.17
CA VAL A 61 4.70 -14.51 5.62
C VAL A 61 4.10 -15.75 4.97
N GLY A 62 4.87 -16.84 4.92
CA GLY A 62 4.37 -18.16 4.51
C GLY A 62 4.11 -18.35 3.00
N HIS A 63 4.21 -17.29 2.18
CA HIS A 63 4.03 -17.43 0.73
C HIS A 63 5.28 -18.03 0.05
N PRO A 64 5.15 -19.01 -0.88
CA PRO A 64 6.29 -19.67 -1.51
C PRO A 64 7.25 -18.75 -2.26
N VAL A 65 6.77 -17.62 -2.81
CA VAL A 65 7.60 -16.64 -3.51
C VAL A 65 8.70 -16.05 -2.62
N LEU A 66 8.49 -16.00 -1.30
CA LEU A 66 9.43 -15.41 -0.35
C LEU A 66 10.72 -16.22 -0.25
N GLY A 67 10.64 -17.55 -0.42
CA GLY A 67 11.80 -18.44 -0.28
C GLY A 67 12.90 -18.21 -1.32
N GLY A 68 12.57 -17.54 -2.43
CA GLY A 68 13.52 -17.26 -3.51
C GLY A 68 14.09 -15.85 -3.53
N LEU A 69 13.60 -14.92 -2.70
CA LEU A 69 13.93 -13.49 -2.83
C LEU A 69 15.40 -13.19 -2.55
N SER A 70 15.95 -13.71 -1.45
CA SER A 70 17.32 -13.44 -1.02
C SER A 70 18.39 -13.97 -1.98
N GLY A 71 18.03 -14.94 -2.82
CA GLY A 71 18.92 -15.52 -3.84
C GLY A 71 18.92 -14.76 -5.18
N LEU A 72 18.06 -13.76 -5.36
CA LEU A 72 17.99 -12.99 -6.61
C LEU A 72 19.18 -12.06 -6.74
N ALA A 73 19.76 -11.98 -7.94
CA ALA A 73 20.74 -10.94 -8.25
C ALA A 73 20.07 -9.56 -8.19
N SER A 74 20.82 -8.53 -7.82
CA SER A 74 20.35 -7.15 -7.99
C SER A 74 20.17 -6.83 -9.47
N GLY A 75 19.15 -6.04 -9.79
CA GLY A 75 18.67 -5.80 -11.15
C GLY A 75 17.47 -6.69 -11.49
N PHE A 76 17.14 -6.77 -12.79
CA PHE A 76 15.98 -7.51 -13.28
C PHE A 76 16.32 -8.99 -13.55
N THR A 77 15.50 -9.88 -13.01
CA THR A 77 15.58 -11.33 -13.24
C THR A 77 14.28 -11.83 -13.84
N VAL A 78 14.35 -12.48 -15.01
CA VAL A 78 13.21 -13.16 -15.64
C VAL A 78 12.73 -14.31 -14.75
N ARG A 79 11.41 -14.45 -14.57
CA ARG A 79 10.83 -15.46 -13.67
C ARG A 79 9.91 -16.43 -14.41
N PRO A 80 9.98 -17.74 -14.10
CA PRO A 80 9.04 -18.72 -14.64
C PRO A 80 7.67 -18.59 -13.95
N ALA A 81 6.59 -18.82 -14.71
CA ALA A 81 5.20 -18.82 -14.26
C ALA A 81 4.91 -19.93 -13.22
N THR A 82 5.28 -19.69 -11.96
CA THR A 82 5.12 -20.63 -10.83
C THR A 82 4.89 -19.87 -9.53
N SER A 83 4.23 -20.48 -8.55
CA SER A 83 3.96 -19.86 -7.23
C SER A 83 5.22 -19.54 -6.42
N THR A 84 6.35 -20.16 -6.74
CA THR A 84 7.65 -19.89 -6.09
C THR A 84 8.43 -18.75 -6.74
N ALA A 85 7.99 -18.24 -7.90
CA ALA A 85 8.78 -17.31 -8.69
C ALA A 85 8.02 -16.10 -9.22
N SER A 86 6.71 -16.19 -9.32
CA SER A 86 5.80 -15.17 -9.84
C SER A 86 4.65 -14.93 -8.88
N LEU A 87 4.01 -13.77 -8.99
CA LEU A 87 2.78 -13.47 -8.27
C LEU A 87 1.57 -13.96 -9.05
N ASP A 88 0.60 -14.52 -8.34
CA ASP A 88 -0.73 -14.82 -8.88
C ASP A 88 -1.77 -14.72 -7.77
N TYR A 89 -2.58 -13.67 -7.76
CA TYR A 89 -3.52 -13.38 -6.68
C TYR A 89 -4.66 -14.39 -6.57
N VAL A 90 -4.92 -15.17 -7.62
CA VAL A 90 -6.01 -16.15 -7.67
C VAL A 90 -5.50 -17.57 -7.44
N LYS A 91 -4.39 -17.94 -8.07
CA LYS A 91 -3.84 -19.31 -8.09
C LYS A 91 -2.78 -19.52 -7.01
N ALA A 92 -2.18 -18.46 -6.49
CA ALA A 92 -1.29 -18.45 -5.34
C ALA A 92 -1.62 -17.26 -4.41
N PRO A 93 -2.78 -17.29 -3.73
CA PRO A 93 -3.28 -16.13 -3.00
C PRO A 93 -2.35 -15.67 -1.88
N MET A 94 -2.23 -14.35 -1.74
CA MET A 94 -1.40 -13.67 -0.73
C MET A 94 -2.23 -12.82 0.24
N PHE A 95 -3.50 -12.60 -0.09
CA PHE A 95 -4.45 -11.78 0.63
C PHE A 95 -5.88 -12.24 0.31
N ASP A 96 -6.85 -11.76 1.10
CA ASP A 96 -8.27 -11.89 0.78
C ASP A 96 -8.73 -10.68 -0.06
N PHE A 97 -9.32 -10.94 -1.23
CA PHE A 97 -9.84 -9.90 -2.11
C PHE A 97 -10.87 -9.00 -1.43
N THR A 98 -11.62 -9.49 -0.43
CA THR A 98 -12.63 -8.66 0.24
C THR A 98 -12.04 -7.60 1.16
N LEU A 99 -10.75 -7.72 1.52
CA LEU A 99 -10.05 -6.75 2.38
C LEU A 99 -9.44 -5.58 1.59
N GLY A 100 -9.71 -5.51 0.29
CA GLY A 100 -9.17 -4.47 -0.59
C GLY A 100 -9.83 -3.12 -0.33
N ARG A 101 -9.03 -2.07 -0.34
CA ARG A 101 -9.52 -0.69 -0.24
C ARG A 101 -9.49 -0.03 -1.61
N ALA A 102 -10.65 0.43 -2.07
CA ALA A 102 -10.72 1.38 -3.17
C ALA A 102 -10.13 2.72 -2.73
N LEU A 103 -9.17 3.23 -3.49
CA LEU A 103 -8.56 4.52 -3.26
C LEU A 103 -8.68 5.39 -4.51
N PRO A 104 -8.93 6.69 -4.36
CA PRO A 104 -8.76 7.61 -5.48
C PRO A 104 -7.29 7.62 -5.91
N PRO A 105 -7.00 7.92 -7.19
CA PRO A 105 -5.63 8.00 -7.69
C PRO A 105 -4.85 9.20 -7.13
N SER A 106 -5.55 10.27 -6.79
CA SER A 106 -5.01 11.49 -6.19
C SER A 106 -6.00 12.12 -5.22
N GLY A 107 -5.48 12.78 -4.19
CA GLY A 107 -6.22 13.57 -3.22
C GLY A 107 -5.39 14.75 -2.72
N ASN A 108 -6.02 15.59 -1.89
CA ASN A 108 -5.41 16.86 -1.42
C ASN A 108 -4.83 16.73 -0.01
N ALA A 109 -4.92 15.53 0.55
CA ALA A 109 -4.84 15.26 1.97
C ALA A 109 -3.87 14.05 2.16
N ASN A 110 -3.01 14.04 3.17
CA ASN A 110 -2.05 12.94 3.34
C ASN A 110 -2.73 11.58 3.56
N ALA A 111 -2.27 10.57 2.81
CA ALA A 111 -2.74 9.20 2.89
C ALA A 111 -4.24 9.04 2.56
N ASP A 112 -4.80 10.01 1.85
CA ASP A 112 -6.16 9.93 1.32
C ASP A 112 -6.23 9.17 -0.01
N ASP A 113 -5.08 9.03 -0.70
CA ASP A 113 -4.95 8.41 -2.02
C ASP A 113 -3.93 7.25 -2.08
N LEU A 114 -3.97 6.53 -3.20
CA LEU A 114 -3.10 5.38 -3.45
C LEU A 114 -1.61 5.77 -3.53
N GLN A 115 -1.30 6.89 -4.16
CA GLN A 115 0.08 7.33 -4.37
C GLN A 115 0.75 7.70 -3.05
N ASP A 116 0.01 8.30 -2.11
CA ASP A 116 0.50 8.62 -0.77
C ASP A 116 0.85 7.39 0.04
N LEU A 117 -0.01 6.36 0.01
CA LEU A 117 0.28 5.11 0.70
C LEU A 117 1.48 4.39 0.08
N LEU A 118 1.60 4.36 -1.25
CA LEU A 118 2.79 3.81 -1.92
C LEU A 118 4.05 4.58 -1.52
N VAL A 119 4.03 5.91 -1.58
CA VAL A 119 5.15 6.79 -1.19
C VAL A 119 5.52 6.60 0.28
N LEU A 120 4.54 6.43 1.16
CA LEU A 120 4.75 6.13 2.58
C LEU A 120 5.60 4.87 2.75
N TYR A 121 5.15 3.74 2.22
CA TYR A 121 5.86 2.46 2.39
C TYR A 121 7.23 2.48 1.72
N LEU A 122 7.37 3.14 0.57
CA LEU A 122 8.67 3.33 -0.09
C LEU A 122 9.63 4.17 0.74
N ASN A 123 9.16 5.24 1.38
CA ASN A 123 9.96 6.07 2.27
C ASN A 123 10.40 5.29 3.50
N GLN A 124 9.51 4.51 4.12
CA GLN A 124 9.85 3.63 5.22
C GLN A 124 10.92 2.62 4.81
N CYS A 125 10.75 1.97 3.65
CA CYS A 125 11.71 1.00 3.12
C CYS A 125 13.08 1.66 2.87
N LYS A 126 13.10 2.84 2.24
CA LYS A 126 14.32 3.61 2.00
C LYS A 126 15.02 3.98 3.31
N ALA A 127 14.29 4.49 4.30
CA ALA A 127 14.83 4.88 5.59
C ALA A 127 15.40 3.69 6.37
N ALA A 128 14.80 2.51 6.23
CA ALA A 128 15.28 1.26 6.81
C ALA A 128 16.41 0.60 6.00
N THR A 129 16.92 1.25 4.94
CA THR A 129 17.89 0.67 3.99
C THR A 129 17.43 -0.64 3.36
N GLY A 130 16.11 -0.83 3.26
CA GLY A 130 15.46 -2.02 2.74
C GLY A 130 15.53 -2.14 1.22
N GLU A 131 15.07 -3.28 0.73
CA GLU A 131 15.07 -3.64 -0.69
C GLU A 131 13.66 -3.66 -1.28
N LEU A 132 13.55 -3.16 -2.50
CA LEU A 132 12.37 -3.24 -3.35
C LEU A 132 12.50 -4.46 -4.27
N TYR A 133 11.45 -5.28 -4.27
CA TYR A 133 11.21 -6.33 -5.26
C TYR A 133 9.95 -5.95 -6.06
N ALA A 134 10.14 -5.41 -7.25
CA ALA A 134 9.02 -5.06 -8.14
C ALA A 134 8.77 -6.21 -9.13
N PHE A 135 7.59 -6.82 -9.06
CA PHE A 135 7.14 -7.88 -9.97
C PHE A 135 6.29 -7.27 -11.07
N GLY A 136 6.51 -7.70 -12.32
CA GLY A 136 5.81 -7.19 -13.48
C GLY A 136 6.57 -7.45 -14.78
N ALA A 137 6.28 -6.67 -15.81
CA ALA A 137 6.86 -6.81 -17.13
C ALA A 137 8.00 -5.82 -17.36
N LYS A 138 9.13 -6.28 -17.92
CA LYS A 138 10.22 -5.39 -18.33
C LYS A 138 9.80 -4.54 -19.53
N PHE A 139 10.22 -3.27 -19.58
CA PHE A 139 10.04 -2.45 -20.79
C PHE A 139 10.64 -3.13 -22.01
N ASP A 140 9.82 -3.24 -23.05
CA ASP A 140 10.18 -3.82 -24.33
C ASP A 140 10.73 -2.78 -25.32
N ARG A 141 10.53 -1.49 -25.04
CA ARG A 141 10.95 -0.38 -25.88
C ARG A 141 11.15 0.91 -25.08
N ASN A 142 11.98 1.79 -25.62
CA ASN A 142 12.16 3.13 -25.07
C ASN A 142 11.05 4.06 -25.59
N LEU A 143 10.16 4.50 -24.70
CA LEU A 143 9.07 5.43 -25.01
C LEU A 143 9.49 6.91 -25.00
N LYS A 144 10.78 7.20 -24.73
CA LYS A 144 11.37 8.54 -24.67
C LYS A 144 10.63 9.47 -23.69
N LYS A 145 10.10 8.92 -22.58
CA LYS A 145 9.44 9.76 -21.57
C LYS A 145 10.48 10.69 -20.92
N PRO A 146 10.18 11.98 -20.71
CA PRO A 146 11.11 12.91 -20.06
C PRO A 146 11.63 12.41 -18.70
N ILE A 147 10.79 11.70 -17.95
CA ILE A 147 11.16 11.13 -16.65
C ILE A 147 12.30 10.10 -16.72
N ASP A 148 12.51 9.44 -17.87
CA ASP A 148 13.65 8.54 -18.05
C ASP A 148 14.99 9.29 -17.95
N ALA A 149 15.07 10.49 -18.54
CA ALA A 149 16.25 11.34 -18.43
C ALA A 149 16.43 11.87 -17.00
N GLU A 150 15.34 12.28 -16.35
CA GLU A 150 15.36 12.72 -14.95
C GLU A 150 15.84 11.62 -14.00
N PHE A 151 15.44 10.38 -14.25
CA PHE A 151 15.84 9.23 -13.46
C PHE A 151 17.24 8.72 -13.80
N GLY A 152 17.86 9.20 -14.89
CA GLY A 152 19.14 8.69 -15.39
C GLY A 152 19.02 7.39 -16.18
N ASN A 153 17.80 6.93 -16.46
CA ASN A 153 17.47 5.79 -17.34
C ASN A 153 17.58 6.20 -18.82
N THR A 154 18.75 6.68 -19.26
CA THR A 154 18.89 7.33 -20.57
C THR A 154 18.68 6.41 -21.78
N ASP A 155 18.84 5.09 -21.60
CA ASP A 155 18.51 4.11 -22.63
C ASP A 155 17.00 3.83 -22.73
N GLY A 156 16.22 4.23 -21.71
CA GLY A 156 14.78 4.04 -21.57
C GLY A 156 14.33 2.58 -21.55
N LEU A 157 15.25 1.64 -21.31
CA LEU A 157 14.98 0.21 -21.28
C LEU A 157 15.13 -0.38 -19.87
N HIS A 158 15.81 0.30 -18.95
CA HIS A 158 15.86 -0.10 -17.54
C HIS A 158 14.58 0.32 -16.83
N GLY A 159 13.50 -0.43 -17.06
CA GLY A 159 12.31 -0.30 -16.27
C GLY A 159 11.34 -1.45 -16.38
N ILE A 160 10.31 -1.37 -15.54
CA ILE A 160 9.29 -2.37 -15.32
C ILE A 160 7.92 -1.68 -15.19
N HIS A 161 6.88 -2.30 -15.74
CA HIS A 161 5.47 -1.88 -15.70
C HIS A 161 4.58 -3.08 -15.36
N ASP A 162 3.26 -2.88 -15.53
CA ASP A 162 2.22 -3.86 -15.23
C ASP A 162 2.27 -4.28 -13.75
N ILE A 163 2.53 -3.31 -12.86
CA ILE A 163 2.61 -3.48 -11.41
C ILE A 163 1.19 -3.44 -10.83
N HIS A 164 0.37 -4.41 -11.21
CA HIS A 164 -0.96 -4.68 -10.68
C HIS A 164 -1.40 -6.10 -11.08
N MET A 165 -2.58 -6.54 -10.67
CA MET A 165 -3.18 -7.79 -11.10
C MET A 165 -3.30 -7.80 -12.63
N ASN A 166 -2.74 -8.80 -13.30
CA ASN A 166 -2.75 -8.95 -14.76
C ASN A 166 -3.67 -10.10 -15.17
N GLN A 167 -4.81 -10.20 -14.49
CA GLN A 167 -5.82 -11.23 -14.67
C GLN A 167 -7.21 -10.66 -14.45
N GLY A 168 -8.24 -11.32 -14.98
CA GLY A 168 -9.63 -10.91 -14.82
C GLY A 168 -10.00 -9.64 -15.59
N ASN A 169 -9.12 -9.14 -16.46
CA ASN A 169 -9.41 -8.04 -17.38
C ASN A 169 -10.55 -8.45 -18.32
N VAL A 170 -11.43 -7.49 -18.64
CA VAL A 170 -12.56 -7.65 -19.56
C VAL A 170 -12.52 -6.58 -20.64
N GLY A 171 -13.28 -6.77 -21.73
CA GLY A 171 -13.36 -5.79 -22.80
C GLY A 171 -12.04 -5.66 -23.58
N ALA A 172 -11.60 -4.42 -23.83
CA ALA A 172 -10.42 -4.13 -24.65
C ALA A 172 -9.11 -4.66 -24.05
N HIS A 173 -9.03 -4.79 -22.73
CA HIS A 173 -7.84 -5.25 -22.00
C HIS A 173 -7.84 -6.76 -21.71
N ALA A 174 -8.83 -7.50 -22.20
CA ALA A 174 -8.92 -8.95 -21.94
C ALA A 174 -7.73 -9.75 -22.52
N GLY A 175 -7.04 -9.19 -23.52
CA GLY A 175 -5.84 -9.78 -24.11
C GLY A 175 -4.60 -9.73 -23.22
N ASP A 176 -4.63 -8.91 -22.17
CA ASP A 176 -3.49 -8.72 -21.25
C ASP A 176 -3.52 -9.73 -20.08
N ASN A 177 -4.56 -10.57 -20.02
CA ASN A 177 -4.69 -11.59 -18.99
C ASN A 177 -3.60 -12.67 -19.09
N GLY A 178 -2.99 -13.00 -17.95
CA GLY A 178 -2.05 -14.11 -17.85
C GLY A 178 -1.92 -14.66 -16.43
N ALA A 179 -2.08 -15.97 -16.28
CA ALA A 179 -1.77 -16.66 -15.03
C ALA A 179 -0.28 -16.52 -14.68
N PHE A 180 0.01 -16.28 -13.40
CA PHE A 180 1.35 -16.04 -12.86
C PHE A 180 2.09 -14.86 -13.51
N HIS A 181 1.35 -13.87 -14.02
CA HIS A 181 1.89 -12.61 -14.52
C HIS A 181 1.45 -11.40 -13.69
N ASP A 182 0.83 -11.61 -12.52
CA ASP A 182 0.43 -10.48 -11.68
C ASP A 182 1.68 -9.71 -11.23
N GLY A 183 1.56 -8.38 -11.23
CA GLY A 183 2.57 -7.47 -10.74
C GLY A 183 2.19 -6.88 -9.39
N GLY A 184 3.20 -6.44 -8.65
CA GLY A 184 3.08 -5.92 -7.28
C GLY A 184 4.45 -5.59 -6.72
N LEU A 185 4.49 -5.00 -5.53
CA LEU A 185 5.73 -4.64 -4.85
C LEU A 185 5.88 -5.44 -3.57
N LEU A 186 7.05 -6.04 -3.34
CA LEU A 186 7.46 -6.51 -2.02
C LEU A 186 8.58 -5.61 -1.51
N LEU A 187 8.44 -5.11 -0.29
CA LEU A 187 9.44 -4.29 0.39
C LEU A 187 10.05 -5.11 1.52
N ALA A 188 11.33 -5.45 1.38
CA ALA A 188 12.07 -6.20 2.38
C ALA A 188 12.78 -5.23 3.33
N PHE A 189 12.27 -5.16 4.55
CA PHE A 189 12.87 -4.48 5.70
C PHE A 189 13.80 -5.46 6.43
N PRO A 190 14.67 -4.98 7.35
CA PRO A 190 15.54 -5.84 8.13
C PRO A 190 14.81 -6.92 8.95
N ASP A 191 13.57 -6.64 9.37
CA ASP A 191 12.77 -7.48 10.28
C ASP A 191 11.54 -8.13 9.62
N ARG A 192 11.10 -7.65 8.45
CA ARG A 192 9.88 -8.13 7.79
C ARG A 192 9.84 -7.87 6.29
N ILE A 193 8.87 -8.47 5.61
CA ILE A 193 8.54 -8.18 4.21
C ILE A 193 7.11 -7.64 4.17
N VAL A 194 6.92 -6.52 3.48
CA VAL A 194 5.59 -5.92 3.24
C VAL A 194 5.20 -6.15 1.79
N GLY A 195 4.00 -6.69 1.55
CA GLY A 195 3.42 -6.83 0.22
C GLY A 195 2.45 -5.70 -0.10
N LEU A 196 2.65 -5.01 -1.22
CA LEU A 196 1.78 -3.97 -1.75
C LEU A 196 1.20 -4.46 -3.08
N PHE A 197 -0.11 -4.70 -3.11
CA PHE A 197 -0.79 -5.32 -4.24
C PHE A 197 -1.92 -4.42 -4.74
N LEU A 198 -2.10 -4.41 -6.06
CA LEU A 198 -2.98 -3.48 -6.77
C LEU A 198 -3.82 -4.23 -7.78
N ALA A 199 -5.08 -3.84 -7.96
CA ALA A 199 -5.94 -4.35 -9.02
C ALA A 199 -6.99 -3.30 -9.41
N PHE A 200 -7.41 -3.26 -10.67
CA PHE A 200 -8.49 -2.35 -11.07
C PHE A 200 -9.83 -2.86 -10.59
N GLN A 201 -10.71 -1.97 -10.12
CA GLN A 201 -12.05 -2.31 -9.65
C GLN A 201 -12.90 -3.10 -10.68
N THR A 202 -12.62 -2.92 -11.97
CA THR A 202 -13.33 -3.57 -13.09
C THR A 202 -12.87 -5.00 -13.35
N GLN A 203 -11.68 -5.39 -12.87
CA GLN A 203 -11.18 -6.75 -12.99
C GLN A 203 -12.04 -7.72 -12.21
N ARG A 204 -12.19 -8.94 -12.73
CA ARG A 204 -13.14 -9.92 -12.23
C ARG A 204 -12.46 -11.17 -11.71
N VAL A 205 -12.91 -11.64 -10.55
CA VAL A 205 -12.46 -12.89 -9.94
C VAL A 205 -13.66 -13.79 -9.60
N PRO A 206 -13.49 -15.14 -9.61
CA PRO A 206 -12.27 -15.88 -9.91
C PRO A 206 -11.90 -15.86 -11.40
N THR A 207 -10.67 -16.24 -11.72
CA THR A 207 -10.15 -16.35 -13.09
C THR A 207 -9.89 -17.82 -13.45
N ASP A 208 -9.95 -18.11 -14.75
CA ASP A 208 -9.67 -19.45 -15.28
C ASP A 208 -8.16 -19.76 -15.31
N ALA A 209 -7.78 -20.90 -15.90
CA ALA A 209 -6.40 -21.36 -15.97
C ALA A 209 -5.45 -20.42 -16.73
N VAL A 210 -5.96 -19.62 -17.68
CA VAL A 210 -5.15 -18.66 -18.45
C VAL A 210 -5.23 -17.24 -17.89
N GLY A 211 -6.05 -17.02 -16.86
CA GLY A 211 -6.21 -15.73 -16.19
C GLY A 211 -7.38 -14.89 -16.69
N ALA A 212 -8.20 -15.41 -17.61
CA ALA A 212 -9.42 -14.73 -18.03
C ALA A 212 -10.51 -14.83 -16.95
N ALA A 213 -11.45 -13.89 -16.93
CA ALA A 213 -12.57 -13.94 -15.99
C ALA A 213 -13.39 -15.23 -16.18
N ALA A 214 -13.52 -16.04 -15.12
CA ALA A 214 -14.25 -17.31 -15.17
C ALA A 214 -15.78 -17.08 -15.26
N PRO A 215 -16.57 -18.07 -15.69
CA PRO A 215 -18.03 -18.00 -15.61
C PRO A 215 -18.50 -17.67 -14.17
N GLY A 216 -19.31 -16.62 -14.04
CA GLY A 216 -19.82 -16.15 -12.75
C GLY A 216 -18.89 -15.18 -11.99
N ALA A 217 -17.70 -14.88 -12.52
CA ALA A 217 -16.77 -13.93 -11.93
C ALA A 217 -17.41 -12.54 -11.72
N GLN A 218 -17.17 -11.95 -10.56
CA GLN A 218 -17.68 -10.65 -10.18
C GLN A 218 -16.56 -9.61 -10.23
N PRO A 219 -16.88 -8.35 -10.59
CA PRO A 219 -15.90 -7.28 -10.52
C PRO A 219 -15.47 -7.04 -9.07
N LEU A 220 -14.21 -6.66 -8.88
CA LEU A 220 -13.65 -6.35 -7.56
C LEU A 220 -14.44 -5.26 -6.85
N SER A 221 -14.94 -4.26 -7.58
CA SER A 221 -15.85 -3.25 -7.01
C SER A 221 -17.05 -3.85 -6.28
N ARG A 222 -17.60 -4.98 -6.76
CA ARG A 222 -18.69 -5.69 -6.08
C ARG A 222 -18.18 -6.53 -4.92
N LEU A 223 -16.99 -7.12 -5.00
CA LEU A 223 -16.49 -7.98 -3.92
C LEU A 223 -16.12 -7.17 -2.68
N ILE A 224 -15.55 -5.98 -2.89
CA ILE A 224 -15.21 -5.06 -1.79
C ILE A 224 -16.42 -4.29 -1.25
N THR A 225 -17.55 -4.26 -1.97
CA THR A 225 -18.80 -3.58 -1.53
C THR A 225 -19.97 -4.52 -1.21
N GLY A 226 -19.87 -5.81 -1.53
CA GLY A 226 -21.04 -6.66 -1.80
C GLY A 226 -21.24 -7.88 -0.90
N GLN A 227 -20.79 -7.86 0.35
CA GLN A 227 -21.43 -8.72 1.36
C GLN A 227 -22.84 -8.17 1.66
N PRO A 228 -23.89 -9.02 1.80
CA PRO A 228 -25.14 -8.61 2.42
C PRO A 228 -24.81 -8.21 3.87
N GLY A 229 -24.69 -6.90 4.10
CA GLY A 229 -24.15 -6.35 5.35
C GLY A 229 -23.13 -5.22 5.21
N VAL A 230 -22.79 -4.73 4.00
CA VAL A 230 -21.92 -3.54 3.87
C VAL A 230 -22.77 -2.26 3.86
N PRO A 231 -22.36 -1.23 4.63
CA PRO A 231 -23.08 0.04 4.75
C PRO A 231 -23.16 0.77 3.41
N THR A 232 -24.23 1.54 3.27
CA THR A 232 -24.30 2.87 2.60
C THR A 232 -22.91 3.50 2.43
N PRO A 233 -22.59 4.21 1.31
CA PRO A 233 -21.29 4.88 1.09
C PRO A 233 -20.75 5.34 2.41
N ALA A 234 -19.63 4.73 2.86
CA ALA A 234 -19.20 4.74 4.25
C ALA A 234 -19.51 6.11 4.82
N ALA A 235 -20.54 6.19 5.68
CA ALA A 235 -20.76 7.40 6.44
C ALA A 235 -19.40 7.68 7.06
N ALA A 236 -18.77 8.80 6.67
CA ALA A 236 -17.38 9.09 7.02
C ALA A 236 -17.17 8.66 8.46
N ALA A 237 -16.27 7.69 8.67
CA ALA A 237 -16.27 6.96 9.92
C ALA A 237 -16.18 7.99 11.06
N PRO A 238 -17.10 7.91 12.03
CA PRO A 238 -17.34 9.05 12.90
C PRO A 238 -16.11 9.35 13.74
N ALA A 239 -15.27 8.36 14.02
CA ALA A 239 -14.03 8.52 14.77
C ALA A 239 -12.78 8.60 13.88
N TYR A 240 -11.81 9.42 14.29
CA TYR A 240 -10.62 9.71 13.51
C TYR A 240 -9.41 10.07 14.38
N LEU A 241 -8.20 9.81 13.88
CA LEU A 241 -6.95 10.18 14.55
C LEU A 241 -6.66 11.67 14.30
N GLU A 242 -6.75 12.50 15.34
CA GLU A 242 -6.66 13.97 15.24
C GLU A 242 -5.23 14.48 15.41
N ARG A 243 -4.57 14.08 16.50
CA ARG A 243 -3.25 14.56 16.90
C ARG A 243 -2.62 13.60 17.88
N ALA A 244 -1.31 13.69 18.11
CA ALA A 244 -0.63 12.90 19.13
C ALA A 244 0.47 13.69 19.84
N LEU A 245 0.74 13.33 21.09
CA LEU A 245 1.98 13.66 21.76
C LEU A 245 2.98 12.54 21.45
N ILE A 246 3.80 12.77 20.41
CA ILE A 246 4.75 11.79 19.89
C ILE A 246 6.03 11.76 20.72
N ASN A 247 6.57 12.94 21.05
CA ASN A 247 7.86 13.09 21.71
C ASN A 247 7.68 13.79 23.07
N PRO A 248 7.20 13.09 24.12
CA PRO A 248 7.13 13.66 25.45
C PRO A 248 8.53 13.91 26.03
N ALA A 249 8.67 14.84 26.97
CA ALA A 249 9.93 15.00 27.69
C ALA A 249 10.20 13.79 28.59
N GLY A 250 11.44 13.30 28.54
CA GLY A 250 11.87 12.16 29.33
C GLY A 250 11.79 10.87 28.52
N ALA A 251 11.22 9.81 29.11
CA ALA A 251 11.06 8.53 28.44
C ALA A 251 9.73 8.49 27.67
N ASP A 252 9.76 8.04 26.42
CA ASP A 252 8.57 7.97 25.57
C ASP A 252 7.55 6.92 26.06
N PRO A 253 7.93 5.63 26.29
CA PRO A 253 6.95 4.61 26.64
C PRO A 253 6.22 4.94 27.95
N GLY A 254 4.89 5.02 27.90
CA GLY A 254 4.05 5.37 29.05
C GLY A 254 3.69 6.87 29.15
N ALA A 255 4.31 7.73 28.34
CA ALA A 255 4.08 9.18 28.32
C ALA A 255 3.50 9.69 26.99
N GLU A 256 3.57 8.88 25.94
CA GLU A 256 2.95 9.16 24.64
C GLU A 256 1.41 9.14 24.72
N SER A 257 0.75 9.90 23.86
CA SER A 257 -0.71 9.89 23.79
C SER A 257 -1.23 10.19 22.39
N ILE A 258 -2.42 9.67 22.10
CA ILE A 258 -3.14 9.90 20.85
C ILE A 258 -4.46 10.58 21.19
N VAL A 259 -4.88 11.53 20.36
CA VAL A 259 -6.18 12.18 20.46
C VAL A 259 -7.05 11.68 19.31
N ILE A 260 -8.19 11.09 19.68
CA ILE A 260 -9.18 10.58 18.73
C ILE A 260 -10.38 11.53 18.77
N GLY A 261 -10.78 12.05 17.61
CA GLY A 261 -11.94 12.93 17.45
C GLY A 261 -13.16 12.18 16.94
N ASN A 262 -14.35 12.74 17.19
CA ASN A 262 -15.62 12.29 16.64
C ASN A 262 -16.26 13.40 15.78
N VAL A 263 -16.36 13.21 14.46
CA VAL A 263 -17.00 14.18 13.55
C VAL A 263 -18.52 14.09 13.51
N ALA A 264 -19.12 13.00 14.02
CA ALA A 264 -20.56 12.86 14.04
C ALA A 264 -21.22 13.81 15.04
N THR A 265 -22.50 14.11 14.83
CA THR A 265 -23.33 14.84 15.80
C THR A 265 -23.85 13.93 16.92
N THR A 266 -23.63 12.62 16.81
CA THR A 266 -24.03 11.60 17.80
C THR A 266 -22.81 10.98 18.47
N ALA A 267 -23.03 10.34 19.62
CA ALA A 267 -21.96 9.64 20.32
C ALA A 267 -21.48 8.40 19.55
N THR A 268 -20.19 8.11 19.63
CA THR A 268 -19.52 6.96 19.03
C THR A 268 -18.78 6.18 20.12
N SER A 269 -19.12 4.90 20.29
CA SER A 269 -18.37 4.00 21.17
C SER A 269 -17.18 3.43 20.40
N LEU A 270 -16.00 3.48 21.00
CA LEU A 270 -14.78 2.83 20.52
C LEU A 270 -14.47 1.57 21.34
N HIS A 271 -15.44 1.04 22.08
CA HIS A 271 -15.24 -0.18 22.85
C HIS A 271 -14.85 -1.35 21.94
N GLY A 272 -13.76 -2.02 22.25
CA GLY A 272 -13.25 -3.16 21.46
C GLY A 272 -12.46 -2.75 20.21
N TRP A 273 -12.44 -1.46 19.87
CA TRP A 273 -11.57 -0.93 18.83
C TRP A 273 -10.12 -0.97 19.28
N ARG A 274 -9.20 -0.80 18.34
CA ARG A 274 -7.77 -0.81 18.61
C ARG A 274 -7.01 0.19 17.77
N ILE A 275 -5.94 0.71 18.34
CA ILE A 275 -4.90 1.41 17.60
C ILE A 275 -3.78 0.41 17.33
N VAL A 276 -3.26 0.40 16.12
CA VAL A 276 -2.13 -0.45 15.71
C VAL A 276 -1.01 0.44 15.18
N ASP A 277 0.21 0.23 15.66
CA ASP A 277 1.38 0.95 15.15
C ASP A 277 2.09 0.22 14.01
N ARG A 278 3.13 0.86 13.47
CA ARG A 278 3.96 0.31 12.39
C ARG A 278 4.60 -1.05 12.69
N ASN A 279 4.72 -1.45 13.96
CA ASN A 279 5.34 -2.70 14.40
C ASN A 279 4.27 -3.75 14.76
N GLY A 280 2.98 -3.48 14.48
CA GLY A 280 1.88 -4.38 14.81
C GLY A 280 1.54 -4.42 16.29
N ARG A 281 2.06 -3.49 17.11
CA ARG A 281 1.67 -3.42 18.52
C ARG A 281 0.31 -2.76 18.63
N GLU A 282 -0.50 -3.26 19.56
CA GLU A 282 -1.89 -2.87 19.68
C GLU A 282 -2.17 -2.21 21.04
N THR A 283 -3.01 -1.17 21.02
CA THR A 283 -3.62 -0.59 22.22
C THR A 283 -5.13 -0.63 22.03
N LYS A 284 -5.82 -1.36 22.91
CA LYS A 284 -7.28 -1.45 22.89
C LYS A 284 -7.91 -0.16 23.39
N LEU A 285 -9.04 0.19 22.81
CA LEU A 285 -9.83 1.35 23.16
C LEU A 285 -11.05 0.93 23.97
N ASP A 286 -11.33 1.72 24.99
CA ASP A 286 -12.53 1.60 25.81
C ASP A 286 -13.02 3.00 26.19
N VAL A 287 -13.44 3.75 25.17
CA VAL A 287 -13.88 5.13 25.31
C VAL A 287 -15.13 5.37 24.47
N THR A 288 -16.05 6.20 24.97
CA THR A 288 -17.18 6.72 24.20
C THR A 288 -16.98 8.22 23.98
N LEU A 289 -16.99 8.63 22.72
CA LEU A 289 -16.88 10.04 22.32
C LEU A 289 -18.28 10.60 22.12
N SER A 290 -18.60 11.73 22.75
CA SER A 290 -19.81 12.49 22.38
C SER A 290 -19.69 13.06 20.95
N GLY A 291 -20.80 13.48 20.36
CA GLY A 291 -20.77 14.10 19.03
C GLY A 291 -19.92 15.36 19.02
N GLY A 292 -19.02 15.49 18.04
CA GLY A 292 -18.14 16.65 17.87
C GLY A 292 -16.98 16.77 18.86
N THR A 293 -16.74 15.78 19.72
CA THR A 293 -15.69 15.86 20.76
C THR A 293 -14.49 14.96 20.46
N SER A 294 -13.39 15.18 21.18
CA SER A 294 -12.19 14.33 21.12
C SER A 294 -11.83 13.79 22.50
N ALA A 295 -11.18 12.63 22.58
CA ALA A 295 -10.58 12.10 23.80
C ALA A 295 -9.09 11.83 23.64
N VAL A 296 -8.36 12.00 24.73
CA VAL A 296 -6.95 11.64 24.83
C VAL A 296 -6.86 10.19 25.31
N VAL A 297 -6.14 9.37 24.57
CA VAL A 297 -5.76 8.00 24.90
C VAL A 297 -4.28 8.01 25.24
N VAL A 298 -3.95 7.89 26.52
CA VAL A 298 -2.55 7.75 26.98
C VAL A 298 -2.10 6.32 26.71
N LEU A 299 -0.93 6.18 26.09
CA LEU A 299 -0.33 4.89 25.80
C LEU A 299 0.44 4.40 27.03
N ASP A 300 0.16 3.19 27.48
CA ASP A 300 0.74 2.63 28.71
C ASP A 300 2.19 2.13 28.56
N GLY A 301 2.76 2.25 27.36
CA GLY A 301 4.11 1.80 27.02
C GLY A 301 4.23 0.30 26.68
N THR A 302 3.15 -0.48 26.85
CA THR A 302 3.13 -1.92 26.56
C THR A 302 2.56 -2.26 25.18
N GLY A 303 1.73 -1.37 24.63
CA GLY A 303 1.11 -1.50 23.31
C GLY A 303 1.79 -0.64 22.25
N VAL A 304 0.97 0.13 21.52
CA VAL A 304 1.40 1.13 20.53
C VAL A 304 2.50 2.01 21.12
N GLN A 305 3.55 2.28 20.34
CA GLN A 305 4.53 3.33 20.67
C GLN A 305 4.78 4.23 19.46
N LEU A 306 4.96 5.53 19.73
CA LEU A 306 5.09 6.58 18.74
C LEU A 306 6.56 6.94 18.50
N GLY A 307 7.25 6.13 17.71
CA GLY A 307 8.68 6.33 17.47
C GLY A 307 9.05 7.72 16.94
N ASN A 308 10.01 8.39 17.61
CA ASN A 308 10.52 9.72 17.25
C ASN A 308 11.20 9.84 15.88
N SER A 309 11.38 8.73 15.15
CA SER A 309 11.87 8.71 13.77
C SER A 309 10.75 8.72 12.71
N GLY A 310 9.50 8.94 13.14
CA GLY A 310 8.31 8.83 12.31
C GLY A 310 7.69 7.44 12.36
N GLY A 311 6.43 7.35 11.94
CA GLY A 311 5.66 6.12 11.96
C GLY A 311 4.27 6.27 11.36
N ASN A 312 3.47 5.23 11.53
CA ASN A 312 2.06 5.23 11.16
C ASN A 312 1.22 4.63 12.29
N LEU A 313 -0.05 5.00 12.28
CA LEU A 313 -1.07 4.50 13.18
C LEU A 313 -2.28 4.11 12.35
N LEU A 314 -2.86 2.97 12.71
CA LEU A 314 -4.12 2.48 12.19
C LEU A 314 -5.13 2.51 13.33
N LEU A 315 -6.32 3.05 13.07
CA LEU A 315 -7.49 2.92 13.92
C LEU A 315 -8.37 1.82 13.34
N VAL A 316 -8.62 0.76 14.10
CA VAL A 316 -9.35 -0.44 13.63
C VAL A 316 -10.55 -0.67 14.55
N ASP A 317 -11.72 -0.95 13.98
CA ASP A 317 -12.93 -1.20 14.77
C ASP A 317 -12.94 -2.58 15.46
N ASP A 318 -14.01 -2.85 16.20
CA ASP A 318 -14.23 -4.10 16.94
C ASP A 318 -14.48 -5.33 16.03
N GLN A 319 -14.71 -5.10 14.74
CA GLN A 319 -14.89 -6.13 13.72
C GLN A 319 -13.60 -6.36 12.93
N GLY A 320 -12.56 -5.57 13.18
CA GLY A 320 -11.27 -5.67 12.49
C GLY A 320 -11.17 -4.82 11.22
N ASN A 321 -12.15 -3.96 10.93
CA ASN A 321 -12.09 -3.05 9.78
C ASN A 321 -11.22 -1.84 10.10
N LEU A 322 -10.40 -1.42 9.14
CA LEU A 322 -9.65 -0.16 9.25
C LEU A 322 -10.62 1.03 9.16
N VAL A 323 -10.61 1.87 10.18
CA VAL A 323 -11.45 3.05 10.33
C VAL A 323 -10.74 4.33 9.88
N ASP A 324 -9.51 4.53 10.33
CA ASP A 324 -8.68 5.68 9.97
C ASP A 324 -7.20 5.27 9.99
N SER A 325 -6.35 6.02 9.30
CA SER A 325 -4.92 5.82 9.33
C SER A 325 -4.19 7.13 9.17
N VAL A 326 -3.14 7.33 9.96
CA VAL A 326 -2.30 8.53 9.87
C VAL A 326 -0.84 8.15 9.89
N THR A 327 -0.04 9.05 9.33
CA THR A 327 1.42 8.94 9.31
C THR A 327 2.01 10.21 9.90
N TYR A 328 3.20 10.10 10.47
CA TYR A 328 3.97 11.24 10.92
C TYR A 328 5.45 11.00 10.63
N SER A 329 6.15 12.06 10.29
CA SER A 329 7.58 12.04 9.99
C SER A 329 8.44 12.25 11.23
N ALA A 330 9.76 12.04 11.10
CA ALA A 330 10.72 12.47 12.13
C ALA A 330 10.67 13.99 12.37
N ALA A 331 10.31 14.79 11.36
CA ALA A 331 10.17 16.23 11.50
C ALA A 331 8.93 16.60 12.33
N ASP A 332 7.82 15.88 12.16
CA ASP A 332 6.62 16.01 12.99
C ASP A 332 6.95 15.67 14.45
N ALA A 333 7.71 14.59 14.67
CA ALA A 333 8.16 14.15 16.00
C ALA A 333 9.27 15.02 16.63
N ALA A 334 9.83 16.00 15.92
CA ALA A 334 10.99 16.75 16.39
C ALA A 334 10.68 17.70 17.59
N SER A 335 9.41 18.09 17.75
CA SER A 335 9.00 18.98 18.84
C SER A 335 8.73 18.20 20.13
N VAL A 336 9.57 18.42 21.14
CA VAL A 336 9.38 17.84 22.48
C VAL A 336 8.18 18.48 23.19
N ASP A 337 7.42 17.68 23.95
CA ASP A 337 6.30 18.10 24.80
C ASP A 337 5.20 18.88 24.06
N ARG A 338 4.96 18.53 22.80
CA ARG A 338 3.96 19.19 21.98
C ARG A 338 3.08 18.20 21.25
N TYR A 339 1.77 18.44 21.31
CA TYR A 339 0.82 17.75 20.44
C TYR A 339 1.02 18.19 18.99
N VAL A 340 1.14 17.21 18.12
CA VAL A 340 1.27 17.38 16.68
C VAL A 340 -0.03 16.94 16.03
N ARG A 341 -0.69 17.83 15.31
CA ARG A 341 -1.84 17.46 14.49
C ARG A 341 -1.37 16.57 13.36
N PHE A 342 -2.06 15.45 13.17
CA PHE A 342 -1.86 14.67 11.97
C PHE A 342 -2.34 15.51 10.81
N GLN A 343 -1.44 15.73 9.86
CA GLN A 343 -1.81 16.40 8.64
C GLN A 343 -2.65 15.43 7.84
N ARG A 344 -3.88 15.84 7.58
CA ARG A 344 -4.85 15.07 6.84
C ARG A 344 -4.80 15.40 5.40
#